data_AF-A6LJT5-F1
#
_entry.id   AF-A6LJT5-F1
#
_cell.length_a   1.000
_cell.length_b   1.000
_cell.length_c   1.000
_cell.angle_alpha   90.00
_cell.angle_beta   90.00
_cell.angle_gamma   90.00
#
_symmetry.space_group_name_H-M   'P 1'
#
loop_
_entity.id
_entity.type
_entity.pdbx_description
1 polymer ?
#
loop_
_entity_poly.entity_id
_entity_poly.type
_entity_poly.pdbx_seq_one_letter_code
_entity_poly.pdbx_strand_id
1 'polypeptide(L)'
;MKKIVFLLLFFCVISFSLNVPHYIGKRDVVVEFEDLLGFFDGIPIPNKVINGLDFEDGAHSLRLVGSYQEFLFKVVVDTIPPTDVQFTIREPNFVIFERPVWEVNYKSRLSFFGKKFEKTTKRYDKLPLVVCSKDEAENLGGFLYIPPSVENITPLDSKTPVSGILGKNILLNSQSPYKIVGKVLIPENSVLFFEGGVELKSIGIGEIVSKGTVYIPDNVKFTGNIKFSVEGNGTFYIEGRQFDGEISSNGGSLLFLKNVELQDINLSKTNVVIVKNSTLRNLKVSHVGLLVLENSTITELDIKNTRSVIVNNVNTVNVNVEGLTSIDVFSINAETFTISDFSHITMVYSNVKRLSLKRGTYFRGKKNTFYFLRLEMYSIANVFGTNVGKVELIKSRCYNRLSEFGEVNKDSFSLLEDY
;
A
#
# COMPACT_ATOMS: atom_id res chain seq x y z
N MET A 1 60.69 25.32 23.14
CA MET A 1 59.87 24.22 22.59
C MET A 1 58.70 23.84 23.52
N LYS A 2 57.82 24.77 23.92
CA LYS A 2 56.64 24.49 24.78
C LYS A 2 55.32 25.09 24.27
N LYS A 3 55.30 25.65 23.05
CA LYS A 3 54.10 26.24 22.44
C LYS A 3 53.56 25.50 21.21
N ILE A 4 54.24 24.44 20.76
CA ILE A 4 53.84 23.65 19.57
C ILE A 4 52.99 22.42 19.94
N VAL A 5 53.02 21.98 21.21
CA VAL A 5 52.25 20.80 21.64
C VAL A 5 50.78 21.12 21.93
N PHE A 6 50.45 22.38 22.26
CA PHE A 6 49.05 22.76 22.52
C PHE A 6 48.22 23.00 21.24
N LEU A 7 48.86 23.28 20.11
CA LEU A 7 48.18 23.49 18.83
C LEU A 7 47.87 22.17 18.10
N LEU A 8 48.62 21.10 18.40
CA LEU A 8 48.40 19.75 17.86
C LEU A 8 47.32 18.97 18.64
N LEU A 9 47.04 19.35 19.90
CA LEU A 9 45.93 18.79 20.69
C LEU A 9 44.56 19.36 20.29
N PHE A 10 44.51 20.46 19.55
CA PHE A 10 43.26 21.06 19.06
C PHE A 10 42.83 20.54 17.67
N PHE A 11 43.69 19.77 16.98
CA PHE A 11 43.46 19.30 15.61
C PHE A 11 43.16 17.79 15.48
N CYS A 12 43.00 17.08 16.60
CA CYS A 12 42.42 15.73 16.62
C CYS A 12 41.00 15.74 17.20
N VAL A 13 40.22 16.80 16.93
CA VAL A 13 38.76 16.62 16.89
C VAL A 13 38.52 15.82 15.62
N ILE A 14 38.58 14.49 15.74
CA ILE A 14 38.02 13.59 14.74
C ILE A 14 36.60 14.12 14.51
N SER A 15 36.37 14.70 13.34
CA SER A 15 35.05 15.07 12.89
C SER A 15 34.29 13.77 12.67
N PHE A 16 33.81 13.19 13.77
CA PHE A 16 32.89 12.06 13.74
C PHE A 16 31.62 12.58 13.07
N SER A 17 31.41 12.18 11.82
CA SER A 17 30.10 12.31 11.20
C SER A 17 29.21 11.22 11.78
N LEU A 18 28.54 11.51 12.89
CA LEU A 18 27.46 10.66 13.40
C LEU A 18 26.21 10.96 12.58
N ASN A 19 25.80 10.00 11.76
CA ASN A 19 24.51 10.07 11.08
C ASN A 19 23.50 9.23 11.86
N VAL A 20 22.87 9.87 12.85
CA VAL A 20 21.86 9.23 13.69
C VAL A 20 20.47 9.56 13.14
N PRO A 21 19.65 8.54 12.82
CA PRO A 21 18.29 8.77 12.38
C PRO A 21 17.46 9.41 13.50
N HIS A 22 16.70 10.44 13.17
CA HIS A 22 15.72 11.01 14.11
C HIS A 22 14.46 10.14 14.20
N TYR A 23 14.12 9.45 13.10
CA TYR A 23 12.96 8.58 12.99
C TYR A 23 13.34 7.21 12.45
N ILE A 24 12.70 6.17 12.98
CA ILE A 24 12.85 4.79 12.53
C ILE A 24 11.47 4.21 12.29
N GLY A 25 11.24 3.79 11.04
CA GLY A 25 10.01 3.12 10.63
C GLY A 25 10.16 1.60 10.62
N LYS A 26 9.36 0.96 9.76
CA LYS A 26 9.28 -0.50 9.64
C LYS A 26 10.46 -1.17 8.92
N ARG A 27 11.35 -0.39 8.34
CA ARG A 27 12.53 -0.86 7.60
C ARG A 27 13.75 -0.86 8.50
N ASP A 28 14.71 -1.71 8.15
CA ASP A 28 16.01 -1.72 8.80
C ASP A 28 16.72 -0.40 8.49
N VAL A 29 17.16 0.28 9.55
CA VAL A 29 17.96 1.51 9.48
C VAL A 29 19.36 1.20 10.02
N VAL A 30 20.37 1.44 9.18
CA VAL A 30 21.77 1.32 9.57
C VAL A 30 22.19 2.64 10.21
N VAL A 31 22.69 2.58 11.44
CA VAL A 31 23.26 3.73 12.15
C VAL A 31 24.77 3.75 11.90
N GLU A 32 25.27 4.90 11.44
CA GLU A 32 26.69 5.06 11.14
C GLU A 32 27.44 5.59 12.36
N PHE A 33 28.24 4.73 12.98
CA PHE A 33 29.21 5.08 14.01
C PHE A 33 30.47 4.21 13.88
N GLU A 34 31.65 4.76 14.14
CA GLU A 34 32.93 4.04 14.13
C GLU A 34 33.49 3.94 15.55
N ASP A 35 34.08 2.79 15.90
CA ASP A 35 34.73 2.53 17.19
C ASP A 35 33.87 2.78 18.46
N LEU A 36 32.54 2.74 18.31
CA LEU A 36 31.57 2.82 19.40
C LEU A 36 30.75 1.54 19.50
N LEU A 37 30.30 1.22 20.71
CA LEU A 37 29.28 0.21 20.98
C LEU A 37 27.91 0.90 21.00
N GLY A 38 26.98 0.47 20.16
CA GLY A 38 25.62 0.99 20.12
C GLY A 38 24.67 0.19 21.00
N PHE A 39 23.80 0.89 21.72
CA PHE A 39 22.69 0.32 22.48
C PHE A 39 21.42 1.11 22.19
N PHE A 40 20.33 0.45 21.81
CA PHE A 40 19.02 1.07 21.62
C PHE A 40 18.08 0.60 22.73
N ASP A 41 17.61 1.53 23.57
CA ASP A 41 16.93 1.24 24.84
C ASP A 41 17.68 0.23 25.73
N GLY A 42 19.02 0.33 25.74
CA GLY A 42 19.89 -0.57 26.50
C GLY A 42 20.17 -1.92 25.82
N ILE A 43 19.54 -2.22 24.68
CA ILE A 43 19.75 -3.46 23.93
C ILE A 43 20.93 -3.27 22.96
N PRO A 44 21.96 -4.13 23.01
CA PRO A 44 23.10 -4.02 22.10
C PRO A 44 22.68 -4.14 20.63
N ILE A 45 23.21 -3.27 19.77
CA ILE A 45 23.01 -3.31 18.31
C ILE A 45 24.33 -3.59 17.57
N PRO A 46 24.86 -4.83 17.65
CA PRO A 46 26.22 -5.16 17.18
C PRO A 46 26.41 -4.96 15.67
N ASN A 47 25.33 -5.11 14.88
CA ASN A 47 25.34 -4.90 13.44
C ASN A 47 24.97 -3.46 13.04
N LYS A 48 24.79 -2.57 14.02
CA LYS A 48 24.36 -1.18 13.83
C LYS A 48 23.02 -1.03 13.10
N VAL A 49 22.20 -2.08 13.10
CA VAL A 49 20.87 -2.08 12.48
C VAL A 49 19.81 -1.94 13.55
N ILE A 50 18.85 -1.05 13.35
CA ILE A 50 17.66 -0.90 14.16
C ILE A 50 16.45 -1.03 13.24
N ASN A 51 15.40 -1.72 13.68
CA ASN A 51 14.12 -1.75 13.00
C ASN A 51 13.01 -1.39 13.97
N GLY A 52 12.14 -0.45 13.59
CA GLY A 52 11.05 0.04 14.44
C GLY A 52 9.98 -1.00 14.78
N LEU A 53 9.95 -2.14 14.09
CA LEU A 53 9.05 -3.25 14.40
C LEU A 53 9.50 -4.05 15.63
N ASP A 54 10.73 -3.89 16.09
CA ASP A 54 11.25 -4.61 17.27
C ASP A 54 11.14 -3.78 18.57
N PHE A 55 10.52 -2.60 18.49
CA PHE A 55 10.38 -1.66 19.59
C PHE A 55 8.96 -1.10 19.62
N GLU A 56 8.58 -0.52 20.76
CA GLU A 56 7.34 0.25 20.88
C GLU A 56 7.35 1.47 19.94
N ASP A 57 6.20 2.04 19.60
CA ASP A 57 6.20 3.38 18.96
C ASP A 57 6.38 4.45 20.05
N GLY A 58 7.07 5.54 19.72
CA GLY A 58 7.32 6.65 20.66
C GLY A 58 8.78 7.07 20.72
N ALA A 59 9.16 7.69 21.84
CA ALA A 59 10.51 8.19 22.04
C ALA A 59 11.41 7.13 22.69
N HIS A 60 12.56 6.90 22.07
CA HIS A 60 13.56 5.91 22.44
C HIS A 60 14.93 6.55 22.60
N SER A 61 15.83 5.80 23.23
CA SER A 61 17.19 6.24 23.54
C SER A 61 18.22 5.41 22.80
N LEU A 62 18.96 6.05 21.88
CA LEU A 62 20.17 5.49 21.30
C LEU A 62 21.39 5.97 22.10
N ARG A 63 22.09 5.01 22.72
CA ARG A 63 23.33 5.24 23.46
C ARG A 63 24.52 4.68 22.69
N LEU A 64 25.49 5.53 22.36
CA LEU A 64 26.76 5.12 21.74
C LEU A 64 27.89 5.27 22.76
N VAL A 65 28.59 4.18 23.05
CA VAL A 65 29.60 4.10 24.12
C VAL A 65 30.97 3.78 23.51
N GLY A 66 31.93 4.68 23.70
CA GLY A 66 33.34 4.46 23.39
C GLY A 66 34.18 4.36 24.66
N SER A 67 35.49 4.16 24.51
CA SER A 67 36.39 4.01 25.66
C SER A 67 36.46 5.22 26.60
N TYR A 68 36.14 6.43 26.10
CA TYR A 68 36.24 7.68 26.87
C TYR A 68 35.05 8.63 26.64
N GLN A 69 34.02 8.20 25.91
CA GLN A 69 32.93 9.06 25.47
C GLN A 69 31.61 8.29 25.45
N GLU A 70 30.53 8.98 25.79
CA GLU A 70 29.16 8.47 25.71
C GLU A 70 28.30 9.52 25.03
N PHE A 71 27.55 9.10 24.01
CA PHE A 71 26.59 9.94 23.30
C PHE A 71 25.18 9.38 23.48
N LEU A 72 24.23 10.26 23.76
CA LEU A 72 22.83 9.92 23.95
C LEU A 72 21.99 10.69 22.93
N PHE A 73 21.23 9.95 22.12
CA PHE A 73 20.32 10.51 21.12
C PHE A 73 18.90 10.08 21.42
N LYS A 74 17.97 11.01 21.24
CA LYS A 74 16.54 10.71 21.22
C LYS A 74 16.16 10.33 19.79
N VAL A 75 15.56 9.16 19.63
CA VAL A 75 15.08 8.64 18.35
C VAL A 75 13.61 8.32 18.49
N VAL A 76 12.81 8.65 17.48
CA VAL A 76 11.37 8.34 17.47
C VAL A 76 11.13 7.10 16.61
N VAL A 77 10.48 6.09 17.19
CA VAL A 77 9.97 4.95 16.42
C VAL A 77 8.54 5.25 16.02
N ASP A 78 8.26 5.20 14.72
CA ASP A 78 6.93 5.42 14.16
C ASP A 78 6.62 4.42 13.05
N THR A 79 5.73 3.48 13.35
CA THR A 79 5.29 2.44 12.41
C THR A 79 3.85 2.65 11.92
N ILE A 80 3.23 3.78 12.26
CA ILE A 80 1.83 4.08 11.94
C ILE A 80 1.80 5.01 10.72
N PRO A 81 0.95 4.74 9.71
CA PRO A 81 0.88 5.57 8.53
C PRO A 81 0.12 6.88 8.81
N PRO A 82 0.48 7.98 8.14
CA PRO A 82 -0.29 9.22 8.24
C PRO A 82 -1.71 9.02 7.68
N THR A 83 -2.73 9.51 8.41
CA THR A 83 -4.14 9.36 8.02
C THR A 83 -4.62 10.44 7.05
N ASP A 84 -4.05 11.64 7.15
CA ASP A 84 -4.46 12.81 6.38
C ASP A 84 -3.38 13.23 5.38
N VAL A 85 -3.86 13.78 4.27
CA VAL A 85 -3.04 14.52 3.33
C VAL A 85 -3.37 15.99 3.46
N GLN A 86 -2.50 16.75 4.10
CA GLN A 86 -2.46 18.19 3.96
C GLN A 86 -1.55 18.51 2.78
N PHE A 87 -2.06 19.29 1.82
CA PHE A 87 -1.24 19.71 0.69
C PHE A 87 -1.54 21.12 0.26
N THR A 88 -0.47 21.89 0.07
CA THR A 88 -0.41 22.93 -0.95
C THR A 88 0.41 22.40 -2.13
N ILE A 89 0.07 22.76 -3.38
CA ILE A 89 0.67 22.23 -4.63
C ILE A 89 2.21 22.45 -4.71
N ARG A 90 2.83 23.09 -3.72
CA ARG A 90 4.26 23.45 -3.64
C ARG A 90 4.99 22.86 -2.43
N GLU A 91 4.50 21.79 -1.81
CA GLU A 91 5.18 21.20 -0.64
C GLU A 91 6.21 20.13 -1.02
N PRO A 92 7.42 20.15 -0.41
CA PRO A 92 8.51 19.21 -0.69
C PRO A 92 8.29 17.79 -0.12
N ASN A 93 7.29 17.60 0.76
CA ASN A 93 6.98 16.30 1.39
C ASN A 93 5.85 15.54 0.67
N PHE A 94 5.54 15.97 -0.55
CA PHE A 94 4.41 15.46 -1.31
C PHE A 94 4.85 14.33 -2.23
N VAL A 95 4.36 13.11 -2.00
CA VAL A 95 4.45 12.04 -3.00
C VAL A 95 3.30 12.26 -3.97
N ILE A 96 3.53 13.16 -4.93
CA ILE A 96 2.77 13.16 -6.16
C ILE A 96 3.18 11.88 -6.87
N PHE A 97 2.22 11.03 -7.25
CA PHE A 97 2.51 10.00 -8.26
C PHE A 97 2.68 10.71 -9.62
N GLU A 98 3.78 11.48 -9.74
CA GLU A 98 4.32 11.99 -10.99
C GLU A 98 4.67 10.75 -11.80
N ARG A 99 4.15 10.58 -13.02
CA ARG A 99 4.54 9.40 -13.80
C ARG A 99 6.07 9.38 -13.91
N PRO A 100 6.72 8.26 -13.51
CA PRO A 100 6.27 6.91 -13.82
C PRO A 100 5.82 6.12 -12.59
N VAL A 101 4.54 5.75 -12.52
CA VAL A 101 4.24 4.49 -11.83
C VAL A 101 4.80 3.41 -12.74
N TRP A 102 5.77 2.68 -12.21
CA TRP A 102 6.73 1.86 -12.95
C TRP A 102 6.06 1.01 -14.03
N GLU A 103 6.47 1.18 -15.28
CA GLU A 103 5.98 0.36 -16.39
C GLU A 103 6.45 -1.09 -16.12
N VAL A 104 5.56 -1.92 -15.56
CA VAL A 104 5.85 -3.33 -15.33
C VAL A 104 5.89 -4.00 -16.69
N ASN A 105 7.07 -4.47 -17.11
CA ASN A 105 7.16 -5.29 -18.31
C ASN A 105 6.58 -6.68 -18.03
N TYR A 106 5.27 -6.84 -18.28
CA TYR A 106 4.54 -8.10 -18.09
C TYR A 106 5.07 -9.28 -18.90
N LYS A 107 6.03 -9.08 -19.82
CA LYS A 107 6.64 -10.16 -20.63
C LYS A 107 7.78 -10.89 -19.91
N SER A 108 8.21 -10.45 -18.72
CA SER A 108 9.28 -11.13 -17.97
C SER A 108 9.01 -11.13 -16.46
N ARG A 109 8.83 -12.33 -15.88
CA ARG A 109 8.69 -12.56 -14.42
C ARG A 109 9.90 -12.05 -13.61
N LEU A 110 11.08 -11.97 -14.22
CA LEU A 110 12.32 -11.50 -13.57
C LEU A 110 12.37 -9.97 -13.41
N SER A 111 11.57 -9.22 -14.18
CA SER A 111 11.54 -7.76 -14.13
C SER A 111 10.78 -7.18 -12.93
N PHE A 112 9.99 -8.01 -12.21
CA PHE A 112 9.36 -7.61 -10.94
C PHE A 112 10.38 -7.17 -9.88
N PHE A 113 11.56 -7.79 -9.89
CA PHE A 113 12.68 -7.49 -8.99
C PHE A 113 13.79 -6.65 -9.64
N GLY A 114 13.63 -6.27 -10.91
CA GLY A 114 14.62 -5.52 -11.67
C GLY A 114 14.71 -4.04 -11.28
N LYS A 115 15.89 -3.45 -11.53
CA LYS A 115 16.13 -2.01 -11.34
C LYS A 115 15.17 -1.21 -12.23
N LYS A 116 14.49 -0.23 -11.63
CA LYS A 116 13.36 0.50 -12.21
C LYS A 116 13.90 1.58 -13.16
N PHE A 117 13.39 1.62 -14.38
CA PHE A 117 13.77 2.65 -15.35
C PHE A 117 12.97 3.92 -15.07
N GLU A 118 13.66 4.96 -14.61
CA GLU A 118 13.11 6.31 -14.54
C GLU A 118 13.26 6.97 -15.91
N LYS A 119 12.14 7.32 -16.54
CA LYS A 119 12.13 8.11 -17.77
C LYS A 119 11.49 9.46 -17.46
N THR A 120 12.32 10.48 -17.33
CA THR A 120 11.88 11.86 -17.09
C THR A 120 11.12 12.37 -18.32
N THR A 121 9.85 12.71 -18.13
CA THR A 121 9.01 13.32 -19.18
C THR A 121 8.38 14.60 -18.64
N LYS A 122 8.43 15.69 -19.40
CA LYS A 122 7.76 16.96 -19.06
C LYS A 122 6.23 16.77 -19.09
N ARG A 123 5.54 17.38 -18.11
CA ARG A 123 4.10 17.18 -17.82
C ARG A 123 3.18 18.07 -18.67
N TYR A 124 2.02 17.52 -19.04
CA TYR A 124 0.84 18.28 -19.47
C TYR A 124 -0.20 18.26 -18.33
N ASP A 125 -0.82 19.39 -18.01
CA ASP A 125 -1.77 19.58 -16.89
C ASP A 125 -3.10 18.80 -17.00
N LYS A 126 -3.19 17.83 -17.92
CA LYS A 126 -4.43 17.17 -18.37
C LYS A 126 -4.63 15.74 -17.85
N LEU A 127 -3.75 15.22 -16.98
CA LEU A 127 -3.83 13.85 -16.46
C LEU A 127 -4.22 13.81 -14.97
N PRO A 128 -5.02 12.82 -14.54
CA PRO A 128 -5.39 12.64 -13.14
C PRO A 128 -4.17 12.27 -12.29
N LEU A 129 -4.18 12.66 -11.02
CA LEU A 129 -3.12 12.34 -10.06
C LEU A 129 -3.68 11.57 -8.88
N VAL A 130 -2.80 10.78 -8.26
CA VAL A 130 -2.95 10.38 -6.87
C VAL A 130 -1.89 11.12 -6.08
N VAL A 131 -2.26 11.55 -4.88
CA VAL A 131 -1.36 12.15 -3.91
C VAL A 131 -1.48 11.42 -2.59
N CYS A 132 -0.36 11.24 -1.91
CA CYS A 132 -0.32 10.66 -0.56
C CYS A 132 0.72 11.35 0.31
N SER A 133 0.54 11.20 1.63
CA SER A 133 1.47 11.68 2.64
C SER A 133 2.56 10.66 2.84
N LYS A 134 3.80 11.14 2.96
CA LYS A 134 4.94 10.37 3.46
C LYS A 134 5.46 11.04 4.72
N ASP A 135 5.51 10.31 5.83
CA ASP A 135 6.10 10.82 7.08
C ASP A 135 7.63 10.66 7.11
N GLU A 136 8.26 11.16 8.17
CA GLU A 136 9.72 11.09 8.37
C GLU A 136 10.23 9.64 8.58
N ALA A 137 9.35 8.70 8.94
CA ALA A 137 9.62 7.27 9.09
C ALA A 137 9.38 6.46 7.80
N GLU A 138 9.07 7.16 6.69
CA GLU A 138 8.75 6.61 5.37
C GLU A 138 7.42 5.85 5.24
N ASN A 139 6.50 5.98 6.21
CA ASN A 139 5.17 5.40 6.06
C ASN A 139 4.35 6.23 5.06
N LEU A 140 3.52 5.53 4.27
CA LEU A 140 2.64 6.14 3.27
C LEU A 140 1.19 6.03 3.73
N GLY A 141 0.42 7.09 3.55
CA GLY A 141 -1.01 7.07 3.85
C GLY A 141 -1.78 8.28 3.33
N GLY A 142 -3.09 8.27 3.58
CA GLY A 142 -3.99 9.39 3.29
C GLY A 142 -4.30 9.59 1.81
N PHE A 143 -4.23 8.55 0.98
CA PHE A 143 -4.35 8.67 -0.48
C PHE A 143 -5.59 9.46 -0.94
N LEU A 144 -5.36 10.42 -1.85
CA LEU A 144 -6.37 11.27 -2.48
C LEU A 144 -6.23 11.25 -4.01
N TYR A 145 -7.36 11.30 -4.69
CA TYR A 145 -7.43 11.46 -6.13
C TYR A 145 -7.60 12.94 -6.50
N ILE A 146 -6.80 13.42 -7.45
CA ILE A 146 -6.96 14.73 -8.06
C ILE A 146 -7.51 14.53 -9.48
N PRO A 147 -8.71 15.06 -9.79
CA PRO A 147 -9.27 14.95 -11.12
C PRO A 147 -8.41 15.69 -12.15
N PRO A 148 -8.47 15.29 -13.42
CA PRO A 148 -7.79 16.01 -14.49
C PRO A 148 -8.27 17.47 -14.57
N SER A 149 -7.38 18.42 -14.89
CA SER A 149 -7.82 19.73 -15.35
C SER A 149 -8.48 19.58 -16.72
N VAL A 150 -9.68 20.14 -16.88
CA VAL A 150 -10.47 19.97 -18.10
C VAL A 150 -10.67 21.31 -18.79
N GLU A 151 -9.87 21.56 -19.81
CA GLU A 151 -10.14 22.59 -20.82
C GLU A 151 -10.95 21.96 -21.97
N ASN A 152 -11.83 22.74 -22.61
CA ASN A 152 -12.62 22.32 -23.78
C ASN A 152 -13.56 21.12 -23.54
N ILE A 153 -14.27 21.11 -22.40
CA ILE A 153 -15.36 20.16 -22.15
C ILE A 153 -16.52 20.40 -23.11
N THR A 154 -16.99 19.34 -23.77
CA THR A 154 -18.26 19.34 -24.49
C THR A 154 -19.36 18.73 -23.62
N PRO A 155 -20.37 19.50 -23.18
CA PRO A 155 -21.53 18.92 -22.51
C PRO A 155 -22.37 18.11 -23.51
N LEU A 156 -22.77 16.90 -23.14
CA LEU A 156 -23.73 16.10 -23.90
C LEU A 156 -25.13 16.26 -23.28
N ASP A 157 -26.14 16.44 -24.12
CA ASP A 157 -27.53 16.33 -23.70
C ASP A 157 -27.97 14.85 -23.64
N SER A 158 -28.98 14.53 -22.83
CA SER A 158 -29.52 13.16 -22.71
C SER A 158 -30.21 12.63 -23.99
N LYS A 159 -30.39 13.49 -25.00
CA LYS A 159 -30.97 13.11 -26.29
C LYS A 159 -29.94 12.44 -27.21
N THR A 160 -28.67 12.69 -26.99
CA THR A 160 -27.57 12.07 -27.73
C THR A 160 -27.13 10.78 -27.01
N PRO A 161 -27.29 9.60 -27.60
CA PRO A 161 -26.76 8.37 -27.02
C PRO A 161 -25.25 8.50 -26.82
N VAL A 162 -24.72 7.98 -25.71
CA VAL A 162 -23.27 7.93 -25.49
C VAL A 162 -22.68 6.84 -26.39
N SER A 163 -22.46 7.16 -27.67
CA SER A 163 -21.83 6.27 -28.65
C SER A 163 -20.59 6.96 -29.25
N GLY A 164 -19.42 6.34 -29.09
CA GLY A 164 -18.19 6.74 -29.78
C GLY A 164 -17.67 8.15 -29.47
N ILE A 165 -17.09 8.33 -28.29
CA ILE A 165 -16.35 9.55 -27.93
C ILE A 165 -14.97 9.46 -28.59
N LEU A 166 -14.65 10.29 -29.59
CA LEU A 166 -13.31 10.29 -30.21
C LEU A 166 -12.57 11.59 -29.88
N GLY A 167 -11.53 11.51 -29.05
CA GLY A 167 -10.57 12.59 -28.81
C GLY A 167 -11.17 13.85 -28.16
N LYS A 168 -12.27 13.70 -27.42
CA LYS A 168 -12.99 14.82 -26.77
C LYS A 168 -13.11 14.60 -25.27
N ASN A 169 -13.13 15.71 -24.54
CA ASN A 169 -13.56 15.75 -23.15
C ASN A 169 -15.07 15.92 -23.14
N ILE A 170 -15.78 14.98 -22.53
CA ILE A 170 -17.23 14.94 -22.48
C ILE A 170 -17.68 15.10 -21.05
N LEU A 171 -18.73 15.89 -20.85
CA LEU A 171 -19.45 16.02 -19.59
C LEU A 171 -20.88 15.55 -19.78
N LEU A 172 -21.27 14.53 -19.01
CA LEU A 172 -22.68 14.22 -18.79
C LEU A 172 -23.18 15.17 -17.70
N ASN A 173 -23.99 16.13 -18.10
CA ASN A 173 -24.51 17.16 -17.22
C ASN A 173 -25.79 16.69 -16.51
N SER A 174 -26.31 17.48 -15.56
CA SER A 174 -27.50 17.11 -14.78
C SER A 174 -28.79 16.89 -15.60
N GLN A 175 -28.81 17.15 -16.91
CA GLN A 175 -29.95 16.91 -17.80
C GLN A 175 -30.10 15.42 -18.15
N SER A 176 -30.32 14.60 -17.12
CA SER A 176 -30.45 13.14 -17.15
C SER A 176 -31.93 12.70 -17.21
N PRO A 177 -32.28 11.41 -17.48
CA PRO A 177 -31.43 10.22 -17.52
C PRO A 177 -30.73 10.00 -18.87
N TYR A 178 -29.45 9.60 -18.83
CA TYR A 178 -28.73 9.09 -20.01
C TYR A 178 -28.97 7.59 -20.17
N LYS A 179 -29.02 7.12 -21.42
CA LYS A 179 -29.22 5.70 -21.74
C LYS A 179 -27.94 5.11 -22.33
N ILE A 180 -27.46 4.02 -21.74
CA ILE A 180 -26.41 3.18 -22.31
C ILE A 180 -27.03 1.97 -22.97
N VAL A 181 -26.63 1.72 -24.21
CA VAL A 181 -27.04 0.57 -25.00
C VAL A 181 -25.77 -0.14 -25.47
N GLY A 182 -25.57 -1.37 -24.99
CA GLY A 182 -24.40 -2.17 -25.32
C GLY A 182 -23.09 -1.60 -24.77
N LYS A 183 -22.03 -1.62 -25.58
CA LYS A 183 -20.65 -1.30 -25.18
C LYS A 183 -20.23 0.09 -25.66
N VAL A 184 -19.78 0.92 -24.73
CA VAL A 184 -19.27 2.28 -24.96
C VAL A 184 -17.77 2.29 -24.70
N LEU A 185 -16.98 2.63 -25.71
CA LEU A 185 -15.53 2.76 -25.58
C LEU A 185 -15.13 4.22 -25.35
N ILE A 186 -14.36 4.46 -24.29
CA ILE A 186 -13.68 5.72 -24.02
C ILE A 186 -12.22 5.57 -24.46
N PRO A 187 -11.81 6.11 -25.61
CA PRO A 187 -10.48 5.88 -26.15
C PRO A 187 -9.42 6.69 -25.39
N GLU A 188 -8.16 6.38 -25.68
CA GLU A 188 -7.01 7.10 -25.14
C GLU A 188 -7.14 8.62 -25.39
N ASN A 189 -6.61 9.42 -24.46
CA ASN A 189 -6.67 10.89 -24.47
C ASN A 189 -8.07 11.53 -24.42
N SER A 190 -9.13 10.73 -24.27
CA SER A 190 -10.48 11.25 -24.02
C SER A 190 -10.81 11.19 -22.54
N VAL A 191 -11.68 12.09 -22.08
CA VAL A 191 -12.18 12.07 -20.71
C VAL A 191 -13.70 12.08 -20.70
N LEU A 192 -14.30 11.20 -19.92
CA LEU A 192 -15.73 11.20 -19.62
C LEU A 192 -15.92 11.63 -18.17
N PHE A 193 -16.52 12.80 -17.98
CA PHE A 193 -16.90 13.36 -16.70
C PHE A 193 -18.42 13.24 -16.50
N PHE A 194 -18.81 12.99 -15.26
CA PHE A 194 -20.18 13.07 -14.80
C PHE A 194 -20.32 14.25 -13.85
N GLU A 195 -21.41 15.00 -13.97
CA GLU A 195 -21.85 15.89 -12.89
C GLU A 195 -22.57 15.09 -11.79
N GLY A 196 -22.57 15.63 -10.57
CA GLY A 196 -23.43 15.11 -9.51
C GLY A 196 -24.91 15.24 -9.88
N GLY A 197 -25.72 14.25 -9.51
CA GLY A 197 -27.15 14.19 -9.83
C GLY A 197 -27.49 13.57 -11.20
N VAL A 198 -26.48 13.14 -11.96
CA VAL A 198 -26.70 12.40 -13.22
C VAL A 198 -27.31 11.02 -12.94
N GLU A 199 -28.37 10.65 -13.65
CA GLU A 199 -28.84 9.27 -13.75
C GLU A 199 -28.35 8.61 -15.05
N LEU A 200 -27.70 7.45 -14.92
CA LEU A 200 -27.26 6.58 -16.01
C LEU A 200 -28.08 5.29 -16.00
N LYS A 201 -28.85 5.07 -17.06
CA LYS A 201 -29.73 3.91 -17.20
C LYS A 201 -29.21 2.96 -18.27
N SER A 202 -29.04 1.70 -17.90
CA SER A 202 -28.75 0.63 -18.86
C SER A 202 -30.04 0.12 -19.51
N ILE A 203 -29.97 -0.17 -20.81
CA ILE A 203 -30.96 -0.99 -21.52
C ILE A 203 -30.29 -2.33 -21.82
N GLY A 204 -30.57 -3.35 -21.00
CA GLY A 204 -29.88 -4.63 -21.02
C GLY A 204 -28.61 -4.62 -20.17
N ILE A 205 -27.53 -5.22 -20.67
CA ILE A 205 -26.19 -5.14 -20.05
C ILE A 205 -25.43 -4.01 -20.76
N GLY A 206 -25.22 -2.91 -20.05
CA GLY A 206 -24.45 -1.76 -20.52
C GLY A 206 -23.00 -1.90 -20.08
N GLU A 207 -22.04 -1.70 -20.98
CA GLU A 207 -20.61 -1.77 -20.65
C GLU A 207 -19.92 -0.45 -21.01
N ILE A 208 -19.17 0.14 -20.08
CA ILE A 208 -18.23 1.23 -20.36
C ILE A 208 -16.81 0.66 -20.29
N VAL A 209 -16.10 0.72 -21.41
CA VAL A 209 -14.68 0.35 -21.50
C VAL A 209 -13.82 1.60 -21.49
N SER A 210 -12.98 1.74 -20.47
CA SER A 210 -12.08 2.88 -20.31
C SER A 210 -10.66 2.56 -20.76
N LYS A 211 -10.24 3.15 -21.88
CA LYS A 211 -8.82 3.32 -22.27
C LYS A 211 -8.33 4.75 -22.05
N GLY A 212 -9.24 5.72 -21.99
CA GLY A 212 -9.03 7.12 -21.58
C GLY A 212 -9.23 7.32 -20.08
N THR A 213 -9.82 8.45 -19.69
CA THR A 213 -10.17 8.72 -18.28
C THR A 213 -11.69 8.73 -18.10
N VAL A 214 -12.18 8.10 -17.05
CA VAL A 214 -13.58 8.19 -16.61
C VAL A 214 -13.59 8.68 -15.17
N TYR A 215 -14.35 9.74 -14.91
CA TYR A 215 -14.51 10.34 -13.59
C TYR A 215 -15.98 10.42 -13.23
N ILE A 216 -16.35 9.70 -12.18
CA ILE A 216 -17.71 9.62 -11.64
C ILE A 216 -17.67 10.14 -10.20
N PRO A 217 -18.18 11.36 -9.93
CA PRO A 217 -18.26 11.88 -8.57
C PRO A 217 -19.43 11.25 -7.80
N ASP A 218 -19.52 11.58 -6.51
CA ASP A 218 -20.66 11.19 -5.68
C ASP A 218 -21.99 11.71 -6.24
N ASN A 219 -23.08 11.08 -5.83
CA ASN A 219 -24.46 11.38 -6.25
C ASN A 219 -24.76 11.11 -7.74
N VAL A 220 -24.01 10.24 -8.40
CA VAL A 220 -24.41 9.67 -9.70
C VAL A 220 -25.24 8.41 -9.45
N LYS A 221 -26.41 8.32 -10.08
CA LYS A 221 -27.34 7.20 -9.93
C LYS A 221 -27.20 6.24 -11.11
N PHE A 222 -27.08 4.95 -10.81
CA PHE A 222 -27.06 3.89 -11.81
C PHE A 222 -28.34 3.06 -11.74
N THR A 223 -29.00 2.89 -12.89
CA THR A 223 -30.23 2.10 -13.00
C THR A 223 -30.03 0.96 -14.01
N GLY A 224 -30.15 -0.29 -13.55
CA GLY A 224 -29.91 -1.50 -14.36
C GLY A 224 -28.48 -2.03 -14.28
N ASN A 225 -28.19 -3.12 -14.98
CA ASN A 225 -26.88 -3.78 -14.92
C ASN A 225 -25.83 -3.04 -15.76
N ILE A 226 -24.83 -2.46 -15.10
CA ILE A 226 -23.75 -1.69 -15.73
C ILE A 226 -22.40 -2.30 -15.38
N LYS A 227 -21.57 -2.52 -16.40
CA LYS A 227 -20.21 -3.03 -16.27
C LYS A 227 -19.21 -1.93 -16.60
N PHE A 228 -18.19 -1.78 -15.76
CA PHE A 228 -17.05 -0.91 -16.02
C PHE A 228 -15.79 -1.76 -16.21
N SER A 229 -15.16 -1.63 -17.37
CA SER A 229 -13.95 -2.38 -17.73
C SER A 229 -12.81 -1.40 -17.99
N VAL A 230 -11.71 -1.50 -17.24
CA VAL A 230 -10.51 -0.68 -17.47
C VAL A 230 -9.49 -1.47 -18.28
N GLU A 231 -9.03 -0.88 -19.39
CA GLU A 231 -8.11 -1.52 -20.33
C GLU A 231 -6.96 -0.58 -20.72
N GLY A 232 -5.87 -1.16 -21.23
CA GLY A 232 -4.74 -0.38 -21.77
C GLY A 232 -4.12 0.54 -20.73
N ASN A 233 -4.10 1.85 -20.99
CA ASN A 233 -3.61 2.87 -20.07
C ASN A 233 -4.72 3.66 -19.35
N GLY A 234 -5.95 3.13 -19.36
CA GLY A 234 -7.13 3.82 -18.83
C GLY A 234 -7.01 4.24 -17.37
N THR A 235 -7.69 5.33 -17.02
CA THR A 235 -7.92 5.76 -15.65
C THR A 235 -9.42 5.71 -15.33
N PHE A 236 -9.75 5.23 -14.14
CA PHE A 236 -11.12 5.14 -13.66
C PHE A 236 -11.21 5.64 -12.22
N TYR A 237 -12.07 6.63 -12.00
CA TYR A 237 -12.46 7.09 -10.67
C TYR A 237 -13.97 6.95 -10.52
N ILE A 238 -14.38 6.37 -9.40
CA ILE A 238 -15.77 6.38 -8.97
C ILE A 238 -15.85 6.70 -7.47
N GLU A 239 -16.74 7.62 -7.15
CA GLU A 239 -17.23 7.86 -5.81
C GLU A 239 -18.75 7.71 -5.81
N GLY A 240 -19.29 6.92 -4.88
CA GLY A 240 -20.74 6.78 -4.75
C GLY A 240 -21.20 5.37 -4.43
N ARG A 241 -22.39 5.29 -3.83
CA ARG A 241 -22.93 4.05 -3.26
C ARG A 241 -23.67 3.22 -4.29
N GLN A 242 -23.40 1.91 -4.21
CA GLN A 242 -24.19 0.78 -4.67
C GLN A 242 -24.83 0.89 -6.06
N PHE A 243 -24.34 0.08 -6.99
CA PHE A 243 -25.05 -0.20 -8.24
C PHE A 243 -25.04 -1.69 -8.54
N ASP A 244 -26.06 -2.14 -9.27
CA ASP A 244 -26.12 -3.49 -9.79
C ASP A 244 -25.16 -3.59 -10.99
N GLY A 245 -23.98 -4.17 -10.77
CA GLY A 245 -22.94 -4.15 -11.77
C GLY A 245 -21.60 -4.72 -11.31
N GLU A 246 -20.61 -4.62 -12.20
CA GLU A 246 -19.27 -5.17 -12.02
C GLU A 246 -18.22 -4.13 -12.40
N ILE A 247 -17.10 -4.14 -11.65
CA ILE A 247 -15.89 -3.40 -12.03
C ILE A 247 -14.79 -4.41 -12.30
N SER A 248 -14.18 -4.33 -13.48
CA SER A 248 -13.06 -5.18 -13.87
C SER A 248 -11.92 -4.40 -14.50
N SER A 249 -10.71 -4.96 -14.45
CA SER A 249 -9.57 -4.40 -15.17
C SER A 249 -8.64 -5.47 -15.73
N ASN A 250 -8.10 -5.20 -16.92
CA ASN A 250 -7.03 -5.97 -17.57
C ASN A 250 -6.05 -4.98 -18.21
N GLY A 251 -5.35 -4.26 -17.34
CA GLY A 251 -4.60 -3.05 -17.66
C GLY A 251 -5.18 -1.84 -16.93
N GLY A 252 -4.65 -0.66 -17.24
CA GLY A 252 -5.03 0.60 -16.63
C GLY A 252 -3.86 1.22 -15.88
N SER A 253 -3.78 2.54 -15.96
CA SER A 253 -2.80 3.30 -15.18
C SER A 253 -3.27 3.55 -13.75
N LEU A 254 -4.57 3.74 -13.53
CA LEU A 254 -5.13 4.04 -12.22
C LEU A 254 -6.60 3.62 -12.12
N LEU A 255 -6.95 2.95 -11.03
CA LEU A 255 -8.32 2.66 -10.64
C LEU A 255 -8.51 3.10 -9.19
N PHE A 256 -9.46 4.01 -8.96
CA PHE A 256 -9.73 4.60 -7.65
C PHE A 256 -11.22 4.42 -7.32
N LEU A 257 -11.51 3.61 -6.31
CA LEU A 257 -12.85 3.31 -5.82
C LEU A 257 -13.03 3.92 -4.44
N LYS A 258 -14.02 4.78 -4.28
CA LYS A 258 -14.31 5.45 -3.00
C LYS A 258 -15.79 5.33 -2.65
N ASN A 259 -16.11 4.98 -1.41
CA ASN A 259 -17.50 4.88 -0.94
C ASN A 259 -18.37 3.90 -1.76
N VAL A 260 -17.75 2.85 -2.32
CA VAL A 260 -18.42 1.90 -3.24
C VAL A 260 -18.94 0.70 -2.48
N GLU A 261 -20.09 0.17 -2.90
CA GLU A 261 -20.64 -1.10 -2.42
C GLU A 261 -20.89 -2.03 -3.62
N LEU A 262 -20.13 -3.12 -3.72
CA LEU A 262 -20.17 -4.04 -4.87
C LEU A 262 -19.97 -5.50 -4.45
N GLN A 263 -20.55 -6.41 -5.24
CA GLN A 263 -20.38 -7.84 -4.99
C GLN A 263 -19.02 -8.33 -5.48
N ASP A 264 -18.73 -8.19 -6.77
CA ASP A 264 -17.55 -8.80 -7.38
C ASP A 264 -16.69 -7.77 -8.10
N ILE A 265 -15.41 -7.74 -7.73
CA ILE A 265 -14.40 -6.91 -8.39
C ILE A 265 -13.19 -7.79 -8.76
N ASN A 266 -12.83 -7.77 -10.04
CA ASN A 266 -11.68 -8.52 -10.55
C ASN A 266 -10.71 -7.60 -11.28
N LEU A 267 -9.55 -7.39 -10.66
CA LEU A 267 -8.56 -6.43 -11.13
C LEU A 267 -7.28 -7.15 -11.54
N SER A 268 -6.81 -6.85 -12.74
CA SER A 268 -5.58 -7.45 -13.25
C SER A 268 -4.74 -6.47 -14.05
N LYS A 269 -3.42 -6.53 -13.85
CA LYS A 269 -2.43 -5.74 -14.60
C LYS A 269 -2.61 -4.21 -14.52
N THR A 270 -3.37 -3.73 -13.54
CA THR A 270 -3.54 -2.30 -13.28
C THR A 270 -2.32 -1.79 -12.52
N ASN A 271 -1.84 -0.60 -12.84
CA ASN A 271 -0.63 -0.09 -12.20
C ASN A 271 -0.88 0.36 -10.76
N VAL A 272 -1.90 1.19 -10.55
CA VAL A 272 -2.34 1.64 -9.21
C VAL A 272 -3.80 1.33 -9.01
N VAL A 273 -4.13 0.68 -7.90
CA VAL A 273 -5.49 0.43 -7.44
C VAL A 273 -5.64 0.97 -6.03
N ILE A 274 -6.65 1.80 -5.81
CA ILE A 274 -6.98 2.35 -4.50
C ILE A 274 -8.45 2.07 -4.22
N VAL A 275 -8.73 1.41 -3.11
CA VAL A 275 -10.09 1.14 -2.61
C VAL A 275 -10.20 1.76 -1.22
N LYS A 276 -11.12 2.72 -1.07
CA LYS A 276 -11.27 3.52 0.14
C LYS A 276 -12.72 3.56 0.59
N ASN A 277 -12.96 3.44 1.90
CA ASN A 277 -14.28 3.57 2.50
C ASN A 277 -15.36 2.68 1.84
N SER A 278 -15.00 1.48 1.38
CA SER A 278 -15.86 0.66 0.52
C SER A 278 -16.25 -0.66 1.18
N THR A 279 -17.39 -1.23 0.77
CA THR A 279 -17.88 -2.54 1.21
C THR A 279 -17.96 -3.49 0.03
N LEU A 280 -17.11 -4.50 0.02
CA LEU A 280 -16.97 -5.45 -1.09
C LEU A 280 -17.22 -6.88 -0.60
N ARG A 281 -17.88 -7.71 -1.41
CA ARG A 281 -17.97 -9.14 -1.11
C ARG A 281 -16.71 -9.87 -1.55
N ASN A 282 -16.34 -9.77 -2.83
CA ASN A 282 -15.18 -10.45 -3.39
C ASN A 282 -14.27 -9.44 -4.13
N LEU A 283 -13.03 -9.31 -3.67
CA LEU A 283 -11.99 -8.54 -4.34
C LEU A 283 -10.84 -9.47 -4.76
N LYS A 284 -10.71 -9.68 -6.08
CA LYS A 284 -9.61 -10.44 -6.67
C LYS A 284 -8.65 -9.49 -7.36
N VAL A 285 -7.39 -9.48 -6.95
CA VAL A 285 -6.36 -8.61 -7.49
C VAL A 285 -5.16 -9.43 -7.95
N SER A 286 -4.74 -9.24 -9.20
CA SER A 286 -3.58 -9.95 -9.74
C SER A 286 -2.65 -9.05 -10.57
N HIS A 287 -1.33 -9.24 -10.44
CA HIS A 287 -0.35 -8.53 -11.26
C HIS A 287 -0.44 -6.99 -11.18
N VAL A 288 -0.84 -6.46 -10.03
CA VAL A 288 -0.97 -5.02 -9.79
C VAL A 288 0.36 -4.43 -9.29
N GLY A 289 0.66 -3.19 -9.68
CA GLY A 289 1.86 -2.48 -9.23
C GLY A 289 1.76 -2.06 -7.76
N LEU A 290 0.75 -1.26 -7.43
CA LEU A 290 0.43 -0.81 -6.09
C LEU A 290 -1.07 -1.02 -5.82
N LEU A 291 -1.38 -1.75 -4.76
CA LEU A 291 -2.74 -1.88 -4.22
C LEU A 291 -2.81 -1.17 -2.87
N VAL A 292 -3.81 -0.31 -2.69
CA VAL A 292 -4.10 0.37 -1.43
C VAL A 292 -5.54 0.06 -1.02
N LEU A 293 -5.71 -0.47 0.19
CA LEU A 293 -7.00 -0.74 0.81
C LEU A 293 -7.10 0.08 2.11
N GLU A 294 -8.03 1.03 2.18
CA GLU A 294 -8.22 1.91 3.33
C GLU A 294 -9.67 1.88 3.83
N ASN A 295 -9.87 1.75 5.15
CA ASN A 295 -11.16 1.93 5.82
C ASN A 295 -12.30 1.12 5.16
N SER A 296 -12.04 -0.12 4.76
CA SER A 296 -12.94 -0.90 3.92
C SER A 296 -13.32 -2.23 4.56
N THR A 297 -14.49 -2.76 4.20
CA THR A 297 -14.94 -4.10 4.59
C THR A 297 -14.96 -4.99 3.36
N ILE A 298 -14.23 -6.10 3.36
CA ILE A 298 -14.06 -6.99 2.22
C ILE A 298 -14.24 -8.44 2.67
N THR A 299 -15.31 -9.14 2.27
CA THR A 299 -15.53 -10.52 2.76
C THR A 299 -14.40 -11.46 2.33
N GLU A 300 -14.13 -11.54 1.03
CA GLU A 300 -13.11 -12.39 0.41
C GLU A 300 -12.07 -11.52 -0.33
N LEU A 301 -10.82 -11.56 0.13
CA LEU A 301 -9.71 -10.82 -0.46
C LEU A 301 -8.66 -11.79 -1.00
N ASP A 302 -8.45 -11.80 -2.31
CA ASP A 302 -7.47 -12.65 -2.98
C ASP A 302 -6.46 -11.79 -3.76
N ILE A 303 -5.19 -11.83 -3.35
CA ILE A 303 -4.11 -11.01 -3.89
C ILE A 303 -3.01 -11.90 -4.43
N LYS A 304 -2.68 -11.74 -5.72
CA LYS A 304 -1.70 -12.59 -6.41
C LYS A 304 -0.69 -11.76 -7.18
N ASN A 305 0.60 -12.09 -7.10
CA ASN A 305 1.64 -11.45 -7.91
C ASN A 305 1.58 -9.92 -7.89
N THR A 306 1.26 -9.32 -6.74
CA THR A 306 1.10 -7.88 -6.61
C THR A 306 2.35 -7.30 -5.97
N ARG A 307 2.94 -6.27 -6.58
CA ARG A 307 4.28 -5.84 -6.19
C ARG A 307 4.30 -5.18 -4.81
N SER A 308 3.34 -4.31 -4.52
CA SER A 308 3.23 -3.64 -3.23
C SER A 308 1.76 -3.50 -2.85
N VAL A 309 1.45 -3.86 -1.61
CA VAL A 309 0.11 -3.77 -1.05
C VAL A 309 0.18 -3.00 0.26
N ILE A 310 -0.71 -2.03 0.43
CA ILE A 310 -0.93 -1.31 1.68
C ILE A 310 -2.35 -1.60 2.15
N VAL A 311 -2.47 -2.10 3.38
CA VAL A 311 -3.75 -2.38 4.04
C VAL A 311 -3.82 -1.57 5.32
N ASN A 312 -4.81 -0.68 5.42
CA ASN A 312 -5.01 0.16 6.58
C ASN A 312 -6.47 0.17 7.00
N ASN A 313 -6.74 -0.28 8.23
CA ASN A 313 -8.07 -0.34 8.82
C ASN A 313 -9.07 -1.09 7.92
N VAL A 314 -8.80 -2.37 7.67
CA VAL A 314 -9.65 -3.23 6.83
C VAL A 314 -10.28 -4.35 7.67
N ASN A 315 -11.56 -4.59 7.47
CA ASN A 315 -12.26 -5.74 8.04
C ASN A 315 -12.49 -6.79 6.95
N THR A 316 -12.20 -8.05 7.22
CA THR A 316 -12.33 -9.13 6.25
C THR A 316 -12.64 -10.46 6.90
N VAL A 317 -13.20 -11.41 6.14
CA VAL A 317 -13.38 -12.78 6.62
C VAL A 317 -12.16 -13.59 6.20
N ASN A 318 -11.85 -13.61 4.91
CA ASN A 318 -10.80 -14.44 4.35
C ASN A 318 -9.84 -13.61 3.51
N VAL A 319 -8.54 -13.74 3.81
CA VAL A 319 -7.45 -13.16 3.03
C VAL A 319 -6.55 -14.26 2.49
N ASN A 320 -6.31 -14.25 1.19
CA ASN A 320 -5.33 -15.09 0.53
C ASN A 320 -4.30 -14.22 -0.20
N VAL A 321 -3.01 -14.44 0.08
CA VAL A 321 -1.90 -13.73 -0.56
C VAL A 321 -0.90 -14.74 -1.12
N GLU A 322 -0.56 -14.61 -2.40
CA GLU A 322 0.41 -15.49 -3.07
C GLU A 322 1.24 -14.77 -4.15
N GLY A 323 2.26 -15.47 -4.64
CA GLY A 323 3.05 -15.10 -5.81
C GLY A 323 4.02 -13.94 -5.57
N LEU A 324 4.91 -14.03 -4.58
CA LEU A 324 5.96 -13.02 -4.34
C LEU A 324 5.42 -11.60 -4.10
N THR A 325 4.35 -11.51 -3.31
CA THR A 325 3.70 -10.24 -2.98
C THR A 325 4.37 -9.60 -1.77
N SER A 326 4.59 -8.28 -1.80
CA SER A 326 5.02 -7.50 -0.62
C SER A 326 3.83 -6.74 -0.06
N ILE A 327 3.50 -6.97 1.21
CA ILE A 327 2.33 -6.38 1.85
C ILE A 327 2.68 -5.73 3.19
N ASP A 328 2.21 -4.51 3.37
CA ASP A 328 2.28 -3.74 4.61
C ASP A 328 0.87 -3.59 5.17
N VAL A 329 0.64 -4.15 6.35
CA VAL A 329 -0.66 -4.16 7.04
C VAL A 329 -0.53 -3.32 8.31
N PHE A 330 -1.26 -2.21 8.38
CA PHE A 330 -1.25 -1.31 9.53
C PHE A 330 -2.37 -1.58 10.54
N SER A 331 -3.48 -2.11 10.05
CA SER A 331 -4.55 -2.63 10.88
C SER A 331 -5.47 -3.49 10.01
N ILE A 332 -5.71 -4.73 10.43
CA ILE A 332 -6.70 -5.62 9.83
C ILE A 332 -7.41 -6.42 10.91
N ASN A 333 -8.70 -6.67 10.71
CA ASN A 333 -9.46 -7.68 11.43
C ASN A 333 -9.86 -8.80 10.45
N ALA A 334 -9.38 -10.03 10.68
CA ALA A 334 -9.61 -11.16 9.77
C ALA A 334 -9.94 -12.47 10.50
N GLU A 335 -10.84 -13.29 9.96
CA GLU A 335 -11.02 -14.65 10.47
C GLU A 335 -9.89 -15.57 10.00
N THR A 336 -9.54 -15.50 8.72
CA THR A 336 -8.41 -16.24 8.16
C THR A 336 -7.52 -15.34 7.31
N PHE A 337 -6.21 -15.51 7.46
CA PHE A 337 -5.21 -14.84 6.66
C PHE A 337 -4.15 -15.88 6.27
N THR A 338 -4.12 -16.22 4.99
CA THR A 338 -3.14 -17.16 4.43
C THR A 338 -2.18 -16.42 3.51
N ILE A 339 -0.88 -16.59 3.76
CA ILE A 339 0.19 -16.05 2.91
C ILE A 339 1.08 -17.20 2.43
N SER A 340 1.46 -17.16 1.16
CA SER A 340 2.29 -18.18 0.54
C SER A 340 3.24 -17.65 -0.53
N ASP A 341 4.12 -18.53 -1.02
CA ASP A 341 4.99 -18.34 -2.19
C ASP A 341 5.98 -17.20 -2.06
N PHE A 342 6.84 -17.27 -1.05
CA PHE A 342 7.93 -16.33 -0.80
C PHE A 342 7.48 -14.87 -0.71
N SER A 343 6.22 -14.65 -0.33
CA SER A 343 5.67 -13.31 -0.08
C SER A 343 6.27 -12.74 1.21
N HIS A 344 6.42 -11.42 1.25
CA HIS A 344 6.92 -10.67 2.38
C HIS A 344 5.78 -9.87 3.00
N ILE A 345 5.55 -10.02 4.31
CA ILE A 345 4.49 -9.32 5.02
C ILE A 345 5.02 -8.64 6.27
N THR A 346 4.70 -7.35 6.40
CA THR A 346 4.80 -6.60 7.64
C THR A 346 3.39 -6.34 8.16
N MET A 347 3.14 -6.63 9.44
CA MET A 347 1.82 -6.46 10.05
C MET A 347 1.93 -5.82 11.43
N VAL A 348 1.22 -4.72 11.63
CA VAL A 348 1.14 -4.05 12.93
C VAL A 348 -0.31 -3.93 13.39
N TYR A 349 -0.52 -3.91 14.70
CA TYR A 349 -1.80 -3.58 15.35
C TYR A 349 -3.04 -4.30 14.76
N SER A 350 -2.89 -5.59 14.46
CA SER A 350 -3.91 -6.38 13.76
C SER A 350 -4.45 -7.54 14.60
N ASN A 351 -5.71 -7.91 14.34
CA ASN A 351 -6.37 -9.05 14.98
C ASN A 351 -6.74 -10.08 13.92
N VAL A 352 -6.10 -11.25 13.94
CA VAL A 352 -6.33 -12.31 12.95
C VAL A 352 -6.59 -13.62 13.66
N LYS A 353 -7.74 -14.25 13.42
CA LYS A 353 -8.06 -15.49 14.13
C LYS A 353 -7.19 -16.67 13.71
N ARG A 354 -6.92 -16.81 12.41
CA ARG A 354 -6.00 -17.85 11.91
C ARG A 354 -5.04 -17.26 10.89
N LEU A 355 -3.78 -17.09 11.29
CA LEU A 355 -2.69 -16.70 10.39
C LEU A 355 -1.93 -17.95 9.93
N SER A 356 -1.84 -18.18 8.63
CA SER A 356 -1.10 -19.29 8.04
C SER A 356 -0.04 -18.81 7.06
N LEU A 357 1.23 -19.12 7.36
CA LEU A 357 2.40 -18.76 6.55
C LEU A 357 2.96 -20.03 5.89
N LYS A 358 3.02 -20.03 4.57
CA LYS A 358 3.37 -21.22 3.78
C LYS A 358 4.48 -20.92 2.76
N ARG A 359 5.15 -21.98 2.29
CA ARG A 359 6.03 -21.96 1.11
C ARG A 359 7.03 -20.79 1.11
N GLY A 360 7.88 -20.73 2.13
CA GLY A 360 8.98 -19.77 2.23
C GLY A 360 8.57 -18.32 2.51
N THR A 361 7.40 -18.10 3.09
CA THR A 361 6.91 -16.75 3.45
C THR A 361 7.77 -16.13 4.55
N TYR A 362 8.03 -14.83 4.45
CA TYR A 362 8.66 -14.04 5.52
C TYR A 362 7.65 -13.07 6.13
N PHE A 363 7.49 -13.15 7.46
CA PHE A 363 6.55 -12.33 8.22
C PHE A 363 7.29 -11.55 9.31
N ARG A 364 6.95 -10.27 9.46
CA ARG A 364 7.35 -9.44 10.60
C ARG A 364 6.14 -8.77 11.21
N GLY A 365 5.93 -8.99 12.51
CA GLY A 365 4.73 -8.58 13.22
C GLY A 365 5.05 -7.76 14.47
N LYS A 366 4.31 -6.67 14.70
CA LYS A 366 4.35 -5.89 15.95
C LYS A 366 2.94 -5.70 16.52
N LYS A 367 2.76 -6.02 17.80
CA LYS A 367 1.49 -5.83 18.54
C LYS A 367 0.26 -6.41 17.86
N ASN A 368 0.38 -7.63 17.36
CA ASN A 368 -0.75 -8.35 16.78
C ASN A 368 -1.42 -9.25 17.82
N THR A 369 -2.64 -9.69 17.52
CA THR A 369 -3.33 -10.75 18.25
C THR A 369 -3.70 -11.86 17.29
N PHE A 370 -3.26 -13.08 17.58
CA PHE A 370 -3.57 -14.28 16.81
C PHE A 370 -4.20 -15.35 17.69
N TYR A 371 -5.37 -15.87 17.33
CA TYR A 371 -5.87 -17.06 18.03
C TYR A 371 -5.07 -18.31 17.64
N PHE A 372 -4.65 -18.39 16.37
CA PHE A 372 -3.83 -19.47 15.84
C PHE A 372 -2.83 -18.96 14.81
N LEU A 373 -1.56 -19.28 15.00
CA LEU A 373 -0.45 -19.00 14.08
C LEU A 373 0.14 -20.32 13.60
N ARG A 374 0.11 -20.57 12.29
CA ARG A 374 0.73 -21.74 11.66
C ARG A 374 1.81 -21.32 10.68
N LEU A 375 3.02 -21.83 10.88
CA LEU A 375 4.12 -21.70 9.94
C LEU A 375 4.45 -23.06 9.35
N GLU A 376 4.53 -23.14 8.02
CA GLU A 376 4.94 -24.35 7.32
C GLU A 376 5.89 -24.06 6.15
N MET A 377 6.68 -25.08 5.80
CA MET A 377 7.51 -25.11 4.58
C MET A 377 8.52 -23.96 4.49
N TYR A 378 9.45 -23.90 5.45
CA TYR A 378 10.56 -22.94 5.52
C TYR A 378 10.12 -21.48 5.67
N SER A 379 8.91 -21.25 6.15
CA SER A 379 8.44 -19.90 6.49
C SER A 379 9.13 -19.39 7.75
N ILE A 380 9.33 -18.06 7.81
CA ILE A 380 9.99 -17.37 8.92
C ILE A 380 9.05 -16.28 9.45
N ALA A 381 8.91 -16.18 10.77
CA ALA A 381 8.22 -15.08 11.43
C ALA A 381 9.13 -14.40 12.46
N ASN A 382 9.09 -13.06 12.50
CA ASN A 382 9.63 -12.25 13.57
C ASN A 382 8.45 -11.54 14.25
N VAL A 383 8.23 -11.76 15.55
CA VAL A 383 7.11 -11.14 16.29
C VAL A 383 7.60 -10.33 17.48
N PHE A 384 7.00 -9.16 17.67
CA PHE A 384 7.23 -8.26 18.78
C PHE A 384 5.90 -7.89 19.46
N GLY A 385 5.85 -7.95 20.80
CA GLY A 385 4.68 -7.50 21.57
C GLY A 385 3.35 -8.18 21.18
N THR A 386 3.41 -9.37 20.58
CA THR A 386 2.26 -10.05 19.96
C THR A 386 1.65 -11.05 20.94
N ASN A 387 0.33 -11.25 20.91
CA ASN A 387 -0.31 -12.32 21.68
C ASN A 387 -0.76 -13.43 20.73
N VAL A 388 -0.36 -14.68 21.00
CA VAL A 388 -0.76 -15.85 20.20
C VAL A 388 -1.33 -16.96 21.07
N GLY A 389 -2.59 -17.33 20.83
CA GLY A 389 -3.25 -18.41 21.57
C GLY A 389 -2.60 -19.78 21.32
N LYS A 390 -2.36 -20.14 20.06
CA LYS A 390 -1.69 -21.38 19.67
C LYS A 390 -0.75 -21.18 18.49
N VAL A 391 0.45 -21.74 18.57
CA VAL A 391 1.49 -21.74 17.54
C VAL A 391 1.73 -23.16 17.04
N GLU A 392 1.73 -23.35 15.72
CA GLU A 392 2.12 -24.60 15.05
C GLU A 392 3.28 -24.34 14.08
N LEU A 393 4.42 -25.01 14.29
CA LEU A 393 5.63 -24.87 13.49
C LEU A 393 5.98 -26.19 12.77
N ILE A 394 6.02 -26.16 11.44
CA ILE A 394 6.34 -27.33 10.60
C ILE A 394 7.47 -26.96 9.63
N LYS A 395 8.68 -27.46 9.87
CA LYS A 395 9.91 -27.07 9.16
C LYS A 395 10.04 -25.55 9.00
N SER A 396 9.92 -24.80 10.08
CA SER A 396 9.81 -23.33 10.05
C SER A 396 10.52 -22.66 11.22
N ARG A 397 10.68 -21.33 11.18
CA ARG A 397 11.34 -20.57 12.25
C ARG A 397 10.47 -19.42 12.73
N CYS A 398 10.40 -19.22 14.04
CA CYS A 398 9.77 -18.07 14.65
C CYS A 398 10.73 -17.43 15.65
N TYR A 399 10.97 -16.13 15.51
CA TYR A 399 11.75 -15.32 16.42
C TYR A 399 10.80 -14.45 17.22
N ASN A 400 10.91 -14.55 18.54
CA ASN A 400 10.01 -13.93 19.49
C ASN A 400 10.73 -12.85 20.29
N ARG A 401 10.10 -11.70 20.47
CA ARG A 401 10.54 -10.70 21.44
C ARG A 401 9.34 -10.09 22.15
N LEU A 402 9.33 -10.17 23.48
CA LEU A 402 8.26 -9.63 24.33
C LEU A 402 6.83 -10.06 23.88
N SER A 403 6.68 -11.23 23.25
CA SER A 403 5.37 -11.76 22.84
C SER A 403 4.96 -12.92 23.73
N GLU A 404 3.66 -13.13 23.85
CA GLU A 404 3.04 -14.16 24.69
C GLU A 404 2.48 -15.29 23.82
N PHE A 405 2.87 -16.54 24.10
CA PHE A 405 2.33 -17.72 23.42
C PHE A 405 1.63 -18.65 24.41
N GLY A 406 0.42 -19.10 24.07
CA GLY A 406 -0.34 -20.08 24.85
C GLY A 406 0.15 -21.52 24.64
N GLU A 407 -0.35 -22.19 23.60
CA GLU A 407 0.06 -23.56 23.24
C GLU A 407 1.08 -23.54 22.09
N VAL A 408 2.19 -24.28 22.22
CA VAL A 408 3.23 -24.38 21.17
C VAL A 408 3.40 -25.84 20.73
N ASN A 409 3.17 -26.09 19.43
CA ASN A 409 3.46 -27.37 18.79
C ASN A 409 4.53 -27.18 17.70
N LYS A 410 5.62 -27.94 17.75
CA LYS A 410 6.69 -27.86 16.75
C LYS A 410 7.25 -29.22 16.38
N ASP A 411 7.62 -29.40 15.12
CA ASP A 411 8.39 -30.58 14.69
C ASP A 411 9.87 -30.46 15.07
N SER A 412 10.65 -31.53 14.87
CA SER A 412 12.08 -31.58 15.23
C SER A 412 12.96 -30.66 14.38
N PHE A 413 12.44 -30.13 13.27
CA PHE A 413 13.18 -29.25 12.35
C PHE A 413 12.82 -27.78 12.53
N SER A 414 11.86 -27.48 13.41
CA SER A 414 11.37 -26.13 13.65
C SER A 414 12.02 -25.47 14.85
N LEU A 415 12.16 -24.15 14.74
CA LEU A 415 12.87 -23.33 15.70
C LEU A 415 11.96 -22.24 16.25
N LEU A 416 11.99 -22.07 17.56
CA LEU A 416 11.38 -20.97 18.28
C LEU A 416 12.47 -20.38 19.17
N GLU A 417 12.86 -19.14 18.92
CA GLU A 417 13.97 -18.47 19.60
C GLU A 417 13.54 -17.09 20.10
N ASP A 418 13.96 -16.76 21.32
CA ASP A 418 13.85 -15.39 21.82
C ASP A 418 15.06 -14.57 21.37
N TYR A 419 14.87 -13.28 21.08
CA TYR A 419 15.94 -12.38 20.64
C TYR A 419 15.88 -10.98 21.25
#